data_AF-A0A9E2C0B7-F1
#
_entry.id   AF-A0A9E2C0B7-F1
#
_cell.length_a   1.000
_cell.length_b   1.000
_cell.length_c   1.000
_cell.angle_alpha   90.00
_cell.angle_beta   90.00
_cell.angle_gamma   90.00
#
_symmetry.space_group_name_H-M   'P 1'
#
loop_
_entity.id
_entity.type
_entity.pdbx_description
1 polymer ?
#
loop_
_entity_poly.entity_id
_entity_poly.type
_entity_poly.pdbx_seq_one_letter_code
_entity_poly.pdbx_strand_id
1 'polypeptide(L)'
;MKALRYLGSTAFVLGLFTVIFAGMPWAVIASTDPVVPGWLRLAVFCLIGGILLVLITVVIEQRKIKTFTEEPLPATPDNTVLLSNFDAVPGKEVKEILGLVQGHTVYAIWLGKDLSAIVRLILGGELTEYTEMMGNARTMATNRMIAQAAEMNADAVINVRYMTTSVVGSAAELLAYGTAVKLSG
;
A
#
# COMPACT_ATOMS: atom_id res chain seq x y z
N MET A 1 18.79 -12.42 12.24
CA MET A 1 18.15 -11.20 12.80
C MET A 1 16.73 -10.94 12.29
N LYS A 2 16.46 -10.92 10.97
CA LYS A 2 15.08 -10.72 10.43
C LYS A 2 14.07 -11.78 10.93
N ALA A 3 14.47 -13.05 10.98
CA ALA A 3 13.64 -14.15 11.48
C ALA A 3 13.27 -13.99 12.97
N LEU A 4 14.23 -13.58 13.81
CA LEU A 4 14.00 -13.36 15.24
C LEU A 4 13.02 -12.20 15.48
N ARG A 5 13.13 -11.13 14.69
CA ARG A 5 12.22 -9.97 14.73
C ARG A 5 10.80 -10.35 14.27
N TYR A 6 10.67 -11.16 13.23
CA TYR A 6 9.37 -11.65 12.75
C TYR A 6 8.71 -12.57 13.78
N LEU A 7 9.49 -13.46 14.39
CA LEU A 7 9.00 -14.35 15.46
C LEU A 7 8.54 -13.54 16.68
N GLY A 8 9.32 -12.54 17.10
CA GLY A 8 8.96 -11.65 18.20
C GLY A 8 7.70 -10.82 17.93
N SER A 9 7.57 -10.24 16.73
CA SER A 9 6.37 -9.49 16.33
C SER A 9 5.13 -10.40 16.25
N THR A 10 5.27 -11.60 15.69
CA THR A 10 4.18 -12.57 15.62
C THR A 10 3.75 -13.03 17.01
N ALA A 11 4.71 -13.33 17.89
CA ALA A 11 4.43 -13.70 19.28
C ALA A 11 3.76 -12.56 20.06
N PHE A 12 4.20 -11.32 19.86
CA PHE A 12 3.57 -10.15 20.48
C PHE A 12 2.13 -9.93 20.00
N VAL A 13 1.90 -9.99 18.68
CA VAL A 13 0.55 -9.84 18.10
C VAL A 13 -0.38 -10.96 18.56
N LEU A 14 0.10 -12.20 18.55
CA LEU A 14 -0.67 -13.35 19.05
C LEU A 14 -0.94 -13.23 20.55
N GLY A 15 0.04 -12.79 21.35
CA GLY A 15 -0.12 -12.57 22.79
C GLY A 15 -1.11 -11.45 23.11
N LEU A 16 -1.03 -10.32 22.42
CA LEU A 16 -1.98 -9.22 22.58
C LEU A 16 -3.39 -9.66 22.14
N PHE A 17 -3.49 -10.39 21.03
CA PHE A 17 -4.74 -10.93 20.55
C PHE A 17 -5.34 -11.92 21.56
N THR A 18 -4.54 -12.86 22.10
CA THR A 18 -5.05 -13.79 23.10
C THR A 18 -5.47 -13.07 24.37
N VAL A 19 -4.74 -12.06 24.84
CA VAL A 19 -5.17 -11.28 26.02
C VAL A 19 -6.50 -10.56 25.78
N ILE A 20 -6.66 -9.89 24.64
CA ILE A 20 -7.85 -9.08 24.34
C ILE A 20 -9.06 -9.95 23.99
N PHE A 21 -8.88 -10.96 23.16
CA PHE A 21 -9.97 -11.73 22.55
C PHE A 21 -10.25 -13.07 23.26
N ALA A 22 -9.34 -13.57 24.08
CA ALA A 22 -9.53 -14.82 24.83
C ALA A 22 -9.40 -14.61 26.36
N GLY A 23 -8.34 -13.97 26.83
CA GLY A 23 -8.01 -13.79 28.24
C GLY A 23 -9.01 -12.89 28.97
N MET A 24 -9.25 -11.67 28.44
CA MET A 24 -10.21 -10.73 29.00
C MET A 24 -11.64 -11.30 28.99
N PRO A 25 -12.15 -11.87 27.88
CA PRO A 25 -13.44 -12.56 27.88
C PRO A 25 -13.52 -13.74 28.86
N TRP A 26 -12.47 -14.55 28.96
CA TRP A 26 -12.41 -15.67 29.90
C TRP A 26 -12.43 -15.20 31.35
N ALA A 27 -11.65 -14.17 31.70
CA ALA A 27 -11.63 -13.59 33.04
C ALA A 27 -12.99 -12.98 33.42
N VAL A 28 -13.70 -12.37 32.47
CA VAL A 28 -15.06 -11.85 32.67
C VAL A 28 -16.10 -12.97 32.88
N ILE A 29 -15.91 -14.15 32.27
CA ILE A 29 -16.79 -15.32 32.47
C ILE A 29 -16.48 -16.04 33.78
N ALA A 30 -15.20 -16.36 34.00
CA ALA A 30 -14.75 -17.24 35.08
C ALA A 30 -14.72 -16.53 36.45
N SER A 31 -14.79 -15.20 36.48
CA SER A 31 -14.99 -14.46 37.73
C SER A 31 -16.42 -14.66 38.25
N THR A 32 -16.52 -15.37 39.36
CA THR A 32 -17.73 -15.50 40.20
C THR A 32 -17.99 -14.26 41.06
N ASP A 33 -17.17 -13.21 40.95
CA ASP A 33 -17.34 -11.97 41.67
C ASP A 33 -18.58 -11.18 41.17
N PRO A 34 -19.47 -10.69 42.06
CA PRO A 34 -20.72 -10.02 41.72
C PRO A 34 -20.55 -8.62 41.09
N VAL A 35 -19.31 -8.24 40.74
CA VAL A 35 -18.93 -6.88 40.35
C VAL A 35 -19.27 -6.56 38.90
N VAL A 36 -19.50 -7.56 38.03
CA VAL A 36 -19.77 -7.35 36.60
C VAL A 36 -21.22 -7.73 36.26
N PRO A 37 -22.10 -6.77 35.94
CA PRO A 37 -23.48 -7.04 35.55
C PRO A 37 -23.59 -7.95 34.32
N GLY A 38 -24.55 -8.87 34.31
CA GLY A 38 -24.72 -9.85 33.22
C GLY A 38 -24.93 -9.22 31.83
N TRP A 39 -25.61 -8.06 31.77
CA TRP A 39 -25.80 -7.32 30.51
C TRP A 39 -24.48 -6.76 29.95
N LEU A 40 -23.54 -6.35 30.82
CA LEU A 40 -22.24 -5.84 30.42
C LEU A 40 -21.37 -6.97 29.86
N ARG A 41 -21.46 -8.17 30.46
CA ARG A 41 -20.82 -9.38 29.92
C ARG A 41 -21.30 -9.65 28.49
N LEU A 42 -22.62 -9.67 28.27
CA LEU A 42 -23.22 -9.89 26.95
C LEU A 42 -22.81 -8.80 25.94
N ALA A 43 -22.82 -7.53 26.34
CA ALA A 43 -22.43 -6.41 25.49
C ALA A 43 -20.97 -6.51 25.00
N VAL A 44 -20.04 -6.89 25.87
CA VAL A 44 -18.63 -7.10 25.51
C VAL A 44 -18.49 -8.24 24.50
N PHE A 45 -19.23 -9.33 24.64
CA PHE A 45 -19.21 -10.43 23.66
C PHE A 45 -19.79 -10.03 22.31
N CYS A 46 -20.92 -9.32 22.28
CA CYS A 46 -21.50 -8.83 21.04
C CYS A 46 -20.56 -7.85 20.33
N LEU A 47 -19.86 -7.00 21.09
CA LEU A 47 -18.87 -6.06 20.53
C LEU A 47 -17.64 -6.79 19.96
N ILE A 48 -17.03 -7.69 20.73
CA ILE A 48 -15.83 -8.44 20.32
C ILE A 48 -16.16 -9.39 19.16
N GLY A 49 -17.26 -10.14 19.24
CA GLY A 49 -17.71 -11.05 18.20
C GLY A 49 -18.13 -10.32 16.92
N GLY A 50 -18.79 -9.18 17.05
CA GLY A 50 -19.14 -8.30 15.93
C GLY A 50 -17.88 -7.75 15.23
N ILE A 51 -16.90 -7.26 15.97
CA ILE A 51 -15.61 -6.81 15.42
C ILE A 51 -14.90 -7.95 14.70
N LEU A 52 -14.84 -9.14 15.31
CA LEU A 52 -14.21 -10.30 14.70
C LEU A 52 -14.90 -10.70 13.39
N LEU A 53 -16.23 -10.70 13.36
CA LEU A 53 -17.01 -10.99 12.15
C LEU A 53 -16.73 -9.96 11.06
N VAL A 54 -16.73 -8.66 11.39
CA VAL A 54 -16.39 -7.59 10.46
C VAL A 54 -14.96 -7.74 9.93
N LEU A 55 -13.99 -8.06 10.79
CA LEU A 55 -12.61 -8.29 10.36
C LEU A 55 -12.51 -9.51 9.43
N ILE A 56 -13.22 -10.60 9.73
CA ILE A 56 -13.26 -11.80 8.87
C ILE A 56 -13.90 -11.47 7.52
N THR A 57 -15.03 -10.75 7.49
CA THR A 57 -15.68 -10.36 6.23
C THR A 57 -14.78 -9.45 5.41
N VAL A 58 -14.12 -8.46 6.03
CA VAL A 58 -13.14 -7.59 5.36
C VAL A 58 -11.97 -8.39 4.83
N VAL A 59 -11.44 -9.37 5.57
CA VAL A 59 -10.35 -10.24 5.07
C VAL A 59 -10.79 -11.05 3.86
N ILE A 60 -12.03 -11.56 3.85
CA ILE A 60 -12.60 -12.28 2.71
C ILE A 60 -12.75 -11.34 1.50
N GLU A 61 -13.28 -10.12 1.71
CA GLU A 61 -13.41 -9.10 0.66
C GLU A 61 -12.04 -8.67 0.12
N GLN A 62 -11.06 -8.44 0.99
CA GLN A 62 -9.71 -8.06 0.59
C GLN A 62 -9.03 -9.15 -0.23
N ARG A 63 -9.26 -10.44 0.07
CA ARG A 63 -8.76 -11.53 -0.79
C ARG A 63 -9.36 -11.45 -2.19
N LYS A 64 -10.64 -11.11 -2.30
CA LYS A 64 -11.35 -10.96 -3.57
C LYS A 64 -10.86 -9.72 -4.35
N ILE A 65 -10.62 -8.60 -3.65
CA ILE A 65 -10.07 -7.35 -4.22
C ILE A 65 -8.63 -7.54 -4.68
N LYS A 66 -7.80 -8.28 -3.92
CA LYS A 66 -6.42 -8.57 -4.32
C LYS A 66 -6.35 -9.31 -5.67
N THR A 67 -7.31 -10.19 -5.93
CA THR A 67 -7.45 -10.87 -7.24
C THR A 67 -7.93 -9.93 -8.35
N PHE A 68 -8.56 -8.81 -8.00
CA PHE A 68 -9.15 -7.84 -8.95
C PHE A 68 -8.26 -6.61 -9.22
N THR A 69 -7.33 -6.28 -8.31
CA THR A 69 -6.49 -5.07 -8.38
C THR A 69 -5.08 -5.35 -8.90
N GLU A 70 -4.64 -6.61 -8.88
CA GLU A 70 -3.59 -7.10 -9.78
C GLU A 70 -4.20 -7.22 -11.20
N GLU A 71 -4.61 -6.09 -11.78
CA GLU A 71 -4.48 -6.03 -13.24
C GLU A 71 -3.02 -6.35 -13.55
N PRO A 72 -2.75 -7.33 -14.42
CA PRO A 72 -1.40 -7.57 -14.89
C PRO A 72 -0.82 -6.23 -15.29
N LEU A 73 0.42 -5.94 -14.88
CA LEU A 73 1.11 -4.77 -15.40
C LEU A 73 0.89 -4.78 -16.91
N PRO A 74 0.31 -3.71 -17.49
CA PRO A 74 0.08 -3.66 -18.93
C PRO A 74 1.38 -4.06 -19.59
N ALA A 75 1.31 -5.07 -20.47
CA ALA A 75 2.48 -5.66 -21.07
C ALA A 75 3.37 -4.53 -21.55
N THR A 76 4.61 -4.46 -21.05
CA THR A 76 5.57 -3.44 -21.51
C THR A 76 5.60 -3.55 -23.03
N PRO A 77 5.15 -2.52 -23.76
CA PRO A 77 5.15 -2.58 -25.21
C PRO A 77 6.58 -2.80 -25.66
N ASP A 78 6.78 -3.60 -26.71
CA ASP A 78 8.12 -3.81 -27.33
C ASP A 78 8.78 -2.48 -27.77
N ASN A 79 7.99 -1.41 -27.87
CA ASN A 79 8.43 -0.05 -28.14
C ASN A 79 8.92 0.60 -26.84
N THR A 80 10.24 0.74 -26.69
CA THR A 80 10.85 1.46 -25.56
C THR A 80 10.48 2.95 -25.60
N VAL A 81 9.44 3.36 -24.87
CA VAL A 81 9.11 4.77 -24.63
C VAL A 81 10.20 5.41 -23.77
N LEU A 82 10.87 6.43 -24.28
CA LEU A 82 11.90 7.16 -23.54
C LEU A 82 11.27 8.02 -22.43
N LEU A 83 11.78 7.94 -21.21
CA LEU A 83 11.36 8.83 -20.12
C LEU A 83 12.42 9.90 -19.85
N SER A 84 12.00 11.18 -19.82
CA SER A 84 12.87 12.31 -19.49
C SER A 84 12.22 13.24 -18.48
N ASN A 85 12.99 13.72 -17.51
CA ASN A 85 12.56 14.78 -16.60
C ASN A 85 12.77 16.20 -17.19
N PHE A 86 13.45 16.29 -18.34
CA PHE A 86 13.62 17.52 -19.11
C PHE A 86 12.46 17.69 -20.09
N ASP A 87 12.25 18.91 -20.57
CA ASP A 87 11.20 19.26 -21.56
C ASP A 87 11.61 18.99 -23.01
N ALA A 88 12.86 18.59 -23.24
CA ALA A 88 13.40 18.22 -24.55
C ALA A 88 14.28 16.96 -24.48
N VAL A 89 14.50 16.33 -25.63
CA VAL A 89 15.40 15.18 -25.79
C VAL A 89 16.62 15.63 -26.62
N PRO A 90 17.85 15.60 -26.07
CA PRO A 90 19.03 16.03 -26.82
C PRO A 90 19.18 15.30 -28.15
N GLY A 91 19.33 16.07 -29.24
CA GLY A 91 19.50 15.52 -30.59
C GLY A 91 18.20 15.06 -31.27
N LYS A 92 17.02 15.28 -30.66
CA LYS A 92 15.71 15.00 -31.27
C LYS A 92 14.75 16.16 -31.03
N GLU A 93 14.02 16.57 -32.06
CA GLU A 93 12.99 17.60 -31.93
C GLU A 93 11.64 16.95 -31.62
N VAL A 94 10.79 17.66 -30.85
CA VAL A 94 9.41 17.23 -30.62
C VAL A 94 8.59 17.55 -31.87
N LYS A 95 8.18 16.52 -32.60
CA LYS A 95 7.36 16.64 -33.81
C LYS A 95 5.89 16.89 -33.48
N GLU A 96 5.39 16.23 -32.44
CA GLU A 96 3.97 16.27 -32.05
C GLU A 96 3.83 16.05 -30.54
N ILE A 97 2.95 16.82 -29.90
CA ILE A 97 2.54 16.63 -28.52
C ILE A 97 1.27 15.79 -28.52
N LEU A 98 1.31 14.60 -27.93
CA LEU A 98 0.18 13.68 -27.89
C LEU A 98 -0.74 13.98 -26.70
N GLY A 99 -0.19 14.50 -25.59
CA GLY A 99 -0.97 14.96 -24.44
C GLY A 99 -0.40 14.54 -23.09
N LEU A 100 -1.16 14.77 -22.03
CA LEU A 100 -0.84 14.35 -20.67
C LEU A 100 -0.97 12.83 -20.54
N VAL A 101 0.07 12.20 -19.98
CA VAL A 101 0.02 10.81 -19.52
C VAL A 101 0.29 10.75 -18.03
N GLN A 102 -0.33 9.79 -17.36
CA GLN A 102 -0.27 9.62 -15.91
C GLN A 102 -0.49 8.17 -15.51
N GLY A 103 0.07 7.81 -14.36
CA GLY A 103 -0.17 6.54 -13.68
C GLY A 103 -0.13 6.78 -12.19
N HIS A 104 -1.10 6.23 -11.46
CA HIS A 104 -1.19 6.35 -10.01
C HIS A 104 -1.35 4.99 -9.36
N THR A 105 -0.99 4.90 -8.09
CA THR A 105 -1.21 3.72 -7.26
C THR A 105 -1.24 4.10 -5.79
N VAL A 106 -1.98 3.33 -4.99
CA VAL A 106 -2.06 3.51 -3.53
C VAL A 106 -1.52 2.25 -2.87
N TYR A 107 -0.50 2.40 -2.04
CA TYR A 107 0.06 1.31 -1.26
C TYR A 107 -0.21 1.53 0.22
N ALA A 108 -0.58 0.45 0.91
CA ALA A 108 -0.74 0.42 2.36
C ALA A 108 0.29 -0.52 2.99
N ILE A 109 0.78 -0.15 4.18
CA ILE A 109 1.66 -0.98 4.99
C ILE A 109 0.84 -1.80 5.95
N TRP A 110 1.08 -3.11 5.94
CA TRP A 110 0.45 -4.01 6.88
C TRP A 110 0.90 -3.72 8.33
N LEU A 111 -0.03 -3.86 9.28
CA LEU A 111 0.11 -3.46 10.68
C LEU A 111 1.43 -3.89 11.35
N GLY A 112 1.91 -5.12 11.11
CA GLY A 112 3.16 -5.56 11.73
C GLY A 112 4.41 -4.91 11.14
N LYS A 113 4.43 -4.58 9.84
CA LYS A 113 5.52 -3.77 9.26
C LYS A 113 5.45 -2.35 9.82
N ASP A 114 4.24 -1.82 10.00
CA ASP A 114 4.00 -0.48 10.55
C ASP A 114 4.45 -0.36 12.01
N LEU A 115 4.15 -1.34 12.86
CA LEU A 115 4.65 -1.38 14.24
C LEU A 115 6.19 -1.39 14.29
N SER A 116 6.83 -2.14 13.39
CA SER A 116 8.29 -2.16 13.32
C SER A 116 8.89 -0.83 12.87
N ALA A 117 8.16 -0.09 12.02
CA ALA A 117 8.53 1.25 11.59
C ALA A 117 8.38 2.26 12.74
N ILE A 118 7.32 2.15 13.56
CA ILE A 118 7.15 2.98 14.77
C ILE A 118 8.33 2.78 15.74
N VAL A 119 8.74 1.54 15.98
CA VAL A 119 9.91 1.26 16.84
C VAL A 119 11.18 1.90 16.27
N ARG A 120 11.40 1.80 14.95
CA ARG A 120 12.54 2.42 14.29
C ARG A 120 12.48 3.94 14.33
N LEU A 121 11.31 4.54 14.16
CA LEU A 121 11.11 5.98 14.28
C LEU A 121 11.55 6.49 15.67
N ILE A 122 11.14 5.80 16.74
CA ILE A 122 11.51 6.16 18.12
C ILE A 122 13.01 6.00 18.35
N LEU A 123 13.61 4.94 17.81
CA LEU A 123 15.04 4.64 17.96
C LEU A 123 15.93 5.37 16.94
N GLY A 124 15.36 6.20 16.05
CA GLY A 124 16.10 6.96 15.03
C GLY A 124 16.64 6.13 13.86
N GLY A 125 16.06 4.98 13.56
CA GLY A 125 16.44 4.11 12.44
C GLY A 125 15.68 4.38 11.14
N GLU A 126 16.25 3.99 10.01
CA GLU A 126 15.61 4.11 8.69
C GLU A 126 14.32 3.29 8.59
N LEU A 127 13.26 3.88 8.02
CA LEU A 127 11.97 3.24 7.76
C LEU A 127 12.02 2.35 6.51
N THR A 128 12.85 1.31 6.52
CA THR A 128 13.12 0.47 5.33
C THR A 128 11.86 -0.11 4.71
N GLU A 129 10.86 -0.44 5.53
CA GLU A 129 9.57 -0.98 5.09
C GLU A 129 8.76 0.06 4.29
N TYR A 130 8.84 1.35 4.66
CA TYR A 130 8.28 2.46 3.88
C TYR A 130 9.10 2.74 2.62
N THR A 131 10.43 2.68 2.70
CA THR A 131 11.32 2.85 1.51
C THR A 131 11.02 1.80 0.44
N GLU A 132 10.92 0.53 0.82
CA GLU A 132 10.55 -0.59 -0.06
C GLU A 132 9.17 -0.37 -0.70
N MET A 133 8.18 0.00 0.12
CA MET A 133 6.82 0.29 -0.36
C MET A 133 6.82 1.41 -1.41
N MET A 134 7.50 2.53 -1.14
CA MET A 134 7.56 3.67 -2.06
C MET A 134 8.28 3.32 -3.36
N GLY A 135 9.28 2.44 -3.32
CA GLY A 135 9.93 1.90 -4.51
C GLY A 135 8.97 1.13 -5.42
N ASN A 136 8.20 0.20 -4.84
CA ASN A 136 7.21 -0.58 -5.57
C ASN A 136 6.09 0.31 -6.14
N ALA A 137 5.62 1.27 -5.34
CA ALA A 137 4.61 2.25 -5.76
C ALA A 137 5.10 3.06 -6.97
N ARG A 138 6.37 3.51 -6.94
CA ARG A 138 7.00 4.23 -8.05
C ARG A 138 7.00 3.41 -9.33
N THR A 139 7.52 2.19 -9.26
CA THR A 139 7.57 1.30 -10.44
C THR A 139 6.18 1.07 -11.04
N MET A 140 5.17 0.81 -10.21
CA MET A 140 3.81 0.58 -10.70
C MET A 140 3.20 1.84 -11.34
N ALA A 141 3.33 3.00 -10.71
CA ALA A 141 2.85 4.26 -11.28
C ALA A 141 3.56 4.60 -12.60
N THR A 142 4.88 4.42 -12.67
CA THR A 142 5.66 4.63 -13.89
C THR A 142 5.21 3.70 -15.01
N ASN A 143 5.01 2.42 -14.73
CA ASN A 143 4.58 1.45 -15.74
C ASN A 143 3.19 1.77 -16.28
N ARG A 144 2.26 2.19 -15.43
CA ARG A 144 0.92 2.65 -15.85
C ARG A 144 0.98 3.90 -16.73
N MET A 145 1.84 4.85 -16.40
CA MET A 145 2.09 6.04 -17.24
C MET A 145 2.71 5.67 -18.60
N ILE A 146 3.68 4.74 -18.63
CA ILE A 146 4.30 4.25 -19.87
C ILE A 146 3.25 3.55 -20.74
N ALA A 147 2.40 2.71 -20.15
CA ALA A 147 1.35 2.03 -20.90
C ALA A 147 0.39 3.00 -21.57
N GLN A 148 -0.05 4.04 -20.84
CA GLN A 148 -0.87 5.10 -21.43
C GLN A 148 -0.13 5.82 -22.58
N ALA A 149 1.16 6.11 -22.42
CA ALA A 149 1.95 6.72 -23.49
C ALA A 149 2.09 5.80 -24.72
N ALA A 150 2.20 4.50 -24.50
CA ALA A 150 2.31 3.53 -25.57
C ALA A 150 1.00 3.33 -26.34
N GLU A 151 -0.15 3.38 -25.67
CA GLU A 151 -1.46 3.41 -26.32
C GLU A 151 -1.60 4.61 -27.27
N MET A 152 -0.93 5.72 -26.94
CA MET A 152 -0.87 6.92 -27.78
C MET A 152 0.21 6.83 -28.88
N ASN A 153 0.96 5.72 -28.96
CA ASN A 153 2.11 5.54 -29.85
C ASN A 153 3.17 6.65 -29.66
N ALA A 154 3.44 7.01 -28.41
CA ALA A 154 4.48 7.99 -28.06
C ALA A 154 5.89 7.39 -28.21
N ASP A 155 6.82 8.23 -28.65
CA ASP A 155 8.25 7.88 -28.66
C ASP A 155 8.90 8.19 -27.31
N ALA A 156 8.39 9.22 -26.62
CA ALA A 156 8.88 9.65 -25.32
C ALA A 156 7.78 10.24 -24.44
N VAL A 157 8.03 10.22 -23.12
CA VAL A 157 7.36 11.07 -22.14
C VAL A 157 8.40 12.04 -21.59
N ILE A 158 8.20 13.32 -21.87
CA ILE A 158 9.04 14.42 -21.38
C ILE A 158 8.42 15.06 -20.15
N ASN A 159 9.21 15.85 -19.43
CA ASN A 159 8.80 16.53 -18.21
C ASN A 159 8.16 15.60 -17.16
N VAL A 160 8.71 14.38 -17.02
CA VAL A 160 8.22 13.40 -16.04
C VAL A 160 8.37 13.95 -14.63
N ARG A 161 7.32 13.80 -13.83
CA ARG A 161 7.23 14.21 -12.43
C ARG A 161 6.60 13.09 -11.59
N TYR A 162 7.00 13.06 -10.34
CA TYR A 162 6.43 12.17 -9.33
C TYR A 162 5.86 13.00 -8.19
N MET A 163 4.65 12.67 -7.77
CA MET A 163 3.99 13.29 -6.63
C MET A 163 3.55 12.19 -5.66
N THR A 164 3.63 12.48 -4.37
CA THR A 164 3.24 11.55 -3.31
C THR A 164 2.29 12.25 -2.37
N THR A 165 1.23 11.55 -1.98
CA THR A 165 0.21 12.08 -1.06
C THR A 165 -0.06 11.05 0.02
N SER A 166 -0.17 11.50 1.28
CA SER A 166 -0.68 10.65 2.37
C SER A 166 -2.19 10.52 2.22
N VAL A 167 -2.71 9.28 2.20
CA VAL A 167 -4.14 9.03 1.97
C VAL A 167 -4.86 8.84 3.31
N VAL A 168 -4.46 7.79 4.03
CA VAL A 168 -4.96 7.39 5.34
C VAL A 168 -3.79 6.72 6.07
N GLY A 169 -3.80 6.71 7.41
CA GLY A 169 -2.71 6.17 8.22
C GLY A 169 -2.09 4.89 7.62
N SER A 170 -0.76 4.85 7.58
CA SER A 170 0.09 3.81 6.97
C SER A 170 -0.15 3.52 5.47
N ALA A 171 -0.87 4.37 4.74
CA ALA A 171 -1.06 4.29 3.29
C ALA A 171 -0.63 5.58 2.56
N ALA A 172 0.02 5.41 1.41
CA ALA A 172 0.50 6.49 0.56
C ALA A 172 0.10 6.27 -0.90
N GLU A 173 -0.32 7.35 -1.54
CA GLU A 173 -0.51 7.43 -2.99
C GLU A 173 0.80 7.89 -3.65
N LEU A 174 1.09 7.31 -4.81
CA LEU A 174 2.13 7.79 -5.70
C LEU A 174 1.58 7.96 -7.12
N LEU A 175 1.73 9.19 -7.64
CA LEU A 175 1.37 9.61 -8.98
C LEU A 175 2.64 9.87 -9.78
N ALA A 176 2.73 9.30 -10.98
CA ALA A 176 3.70 9.63 -12.02
C ALA A 176 2.95 10.30 -13.17
N TYR A 177 3.45 11.42 -13.69
CA TYR A 177 2.83 12.10 -14.84
C TYR A 177 3.87 12.80 -15.71
N GLY A 178 3.51 13.07 -16.95
CA GLY A 178 4.34 13.80 -17.92
C GLY A 178 3.62 14.04 -19.24
N THR A 179 4.35 14.51 -20.25
CA THR A 179 3.79 14.79 -21.57
C THR A 179 4.28 13.77 -22.58
N ALA A 180 3.36 13.01 -23.17
CA ALA A 180 3.66 12.09 -24.27
C ALA A 180 3.91 12.88 -25.56
N VAL A 181 4.97 12.53 -26.28
CA VAL A 181 5.40 13.20 -27.51
C VAL A 181 5.86 12.20 -28.57
N LYS A 182 5.76 12.60 -29.83
CA LYS A 182 6.51 11.99 -30.95
C LYS A 182 7.75 12.80 -31.25
N LEU A 183 8.85 12.11 -31.48
CA LEU A 183 10.13 12.72 -31.80
C LEU A 183 10.36 12.72 -33.31
N SER A 184 11.15 13.67 -33.80
CA SER A 184 11.70 13.60 -35.14
C SER A 184 12.60 12.35 -35.26
N GLY A 185 12.47 11.64 -36.39
CA GLY A 185 13.31 10.48 -36.72
C GLY A 185 14.77 10.83 -36.89
#